data_AF-A0A069IRJ1-F1
#
_entry.id   AF-A0A069IRJ1-F1
#
_cell.length_a   1.000
_cell.length_b   1.000
_cell.length_c   1.000
_cell.angle_alpha   90.00
_cell.angle_beta   90.00
_cell.angle_gamma   90.00
#
_symmetry.space_group_name_H-M   'P 1'
#
loop_
_entity.id
_entity.type
_entity.pdbx_description
1 polymer ?
#
loop_
_entity_poly.entity_id
_entity_poly.type
_entity_poly.pdbx_seq_one_letter_code
_entity_poly.pdbx_strand_id
1 'polypeptide(L)'
;MDATKRRGALRTAHGKSPTPLSEFLDSRWSSLGLTNAEAADRLGMGAPNMISMWRTGQTPVPLARIPSLAVLLGVDPTEIYRLWLAQQRDRDKEVPADFVELIQRRTVSANEARVVDALRLATKNANPDFSSESIANLVSTLQGS
;
A
#
# COMPACT_ATOMS: atom_id res chain seq x y z
N MET A 1 15.29 -13.98 -41.72
CA MET A 1 15.27 -13.06 -40.56
C MET A 1 13.97 -12.27 -40.66
N ASP A 2 12.96 -12.62 -39.88
CA ASP A 2 11.92 -11.65 -39.46
C ASP A 2 11.13 -12.27 -38.30
N ALA A 3 11.32 -11.73 -37.09
CA ALA A 3 10.72 -12.20 -35.86
C ALA A 3 9.84 -11.10 -35.28
N THR A 4 8.77 -10.76 -35.99
CA THR A 4 7.83 -9.71 -35.58
C THR A 4 6.42 -10.27 -35.45
N LYS A 5 6.13 -10.96 -34.33
CA LYS A 5 4.80 -10.97 -33.70
C LYS A 5 4.80 -11.81 -32.43
N ARG A 6 4.58 -11.15 -31.29
CA ARG A 6 3.77 -11.61 -30.13
C ARG A 6 4.04 -10.67 -28.94
N ARG A 7 3.63 -9.41 -29.05
CA ARG A 7 3.14 -8.69 -27.87
C ARG A 7 1.64 -8.98 -27.83
N GLY A 8 1.26 -9.91 -26.97
CA GLY A 8 -0.16 -10.16 -26.70
C GLY A 8 -0.75 -8.85 -26.18
N ALA A 9 -1.58 -8.22 -27.00
CA ALA A 9 -2.40 -7.10 -26.59
C ALA A 9 -3.18 -7.54 -25.34
N LEU A 10 -3.08 -6.74 -24.27
CA LEU A 10 -3.84 -6.92 -23.04
C LEU A 10 -5.32 -7.04 -23.43
N ARG A 11 -5.87 -8.25 -23.22
CA ARG A 11 -7.30 -8.52 -23.43
C ARG A 11 -8.05 -7.73 -22.36
N THR A 12 -8.59 -6.59 -22.73
CA THR A 12 -9.50 -5.83 -21.87
C THR A 12 -10.84 -6.56 -21.82
N ALA A 13 -10.92 -7.55 -20.93
CA ALA A 13 -12.20 -7.98 -20.39
C ALA A 13 -12.83 -6.79 -19.66
N HIS A 14 -14.15 -6.72 -19.62
CA HIS A 14 -14.98 -5.62 -19.11
C HIS A 14 -14.86 -5.38 -17.57
N GLY A 15 -13.66 -5.45 -17.01
CA GLY A 15 -13.34 -5.32 -15.58
C GLY A 15 -12.63 -4.02 -15.29
N LYS A 16 -12.96 -3.41 -14.14
CA LYS A 16 -12.45 -2.13 -13.62
C LYS A 16 -10.98 -1.84 -13.98
N SER A 17 -10.71 -0.60 -14.37
CA SER A 17 -9.36 -0.08 -14.62
C SER A 17 -8.40 -0.38 -13.46
N PRO A 18 -7.09 -0.50 -13.74
CA PRO A 18 -6.07 -0.59 -12.70
C PRO A 18 -6.26 0.52 -11.65
N THR A 19 -6.13 0.14 -10.40
CA THR A 19 -6.14 1.02 -9.24
C THR A 19 -4.72 1.29 -8.76
N PRO A 20 -4.46 2.39 -8.04
CA PRO A 20 -3.12 2.64 -7.48
C PRO A 20 -2.57 1.48 -6.64
N LEU A 21 -3.43 0.82 -5.86
CA LEU A 21 -3.05 -0.39 -5.12
C LEU A 21 -2.60 -1.51 -6.07
N SER A 22 -3.38 -1.80 -7.11
CA SER A 22 -3.07 -2.92 -7.99
C SER A 22 -1.81 -2.68 -8.81
N GLU A 23 -1.56 -1.43 -9.23
CA GLU A 23 -0.31 -1.03 -9.89
C GLU A 23 0.89 -1.17 -8.96
N PHE A 24 0.76 -0.70 -7.71
CA PHE A 24 1.77 -0.87 -6.68
C PHE A 24 2.09 -2.36 -6.45
N LEU A 25 1.04 -3.17 -6.26
CA LEU A 25 1.19 -4.61 -6.06
C LEU A 25 1.87 -5.26 -7.27
N ASP A 26 1.42 -5.00 -8.49
CA ASP A 26 1.94 -5.61 -9.71
C ASP A 26 3.41 -5.25 -9.98
N SER A 27 3.75 -3.98 -9.80
CA SER A 27 5.13 -3.47 -9.91
C SER A 27 6.05 -4.15 -8.89
N ARG A 28 5.65 -4.17 -7.60
CA ARG A 28 6.44 -4.82 -6.54
C ARG A 28 6.56 -6.32 -6.77
N TRP A 29 5.47 -6.99 -7.13
CA TRP A 29 5.46 -8.43 -7.45
C TRP A 29 6.47 -8.77 -8.53
N SER A 30 6.44 -8.02 -9.62
CA SER A 30 7.28 -8.24 -10.79
C SER A 30 8.74 -7.96 -10.48
N SER A 31 9.03 -6.94 -9.66
CA SER A 31 10.40 -6.65 -9.20
C SER A 31 11.02 -7.77 -8.36
N LEU A 32 10.19 -8.55 -7.66
CA LEU A 32 10.62 -9.70 -6.85
C LEU A 32 10.69 -11.00 -7.67
N GLY A 33 10.33 -10.98 -8.96
CA GLY A 33 10.29 -12.17 -9.81
C GLY A 33 9.27 -13.23 -9.37
N LEU A 34 8.30 -12.87 -8.51
CA LEU A 34 7.34 -13.81 -7.95
C LEU A 34 6.31 -14.22 -8.99
N THR A 35 6.10 -15.54 -9.16
CA THR A 35 4.95 -16.04 -9.91
C THR A 35 3.68 -15.98 -9.06
N ASN A 36 2.51 -15.97 -9.71
CA ASN A 36 1.24 -16.02 -9.00
C ASN A 36 1.05 -17.33 -8.23
N ALA A 37 1.62 -18.44 -8.72
CA ALA A 37 1.54 -19.75 -8.07
C ALA A 37 2.38 -19.78 -6.79
N GLU A 38 3.64 -19.36 -6.85
CA GLU A 38 4.52 -19.29 -5.67
C GLU A 38 3.96 -18.37 -4.59
N ALA A 39 3.40 -17.24 -5.00
CA ALA A 39 2.85 -16.30 -4.04
C ALA A 39 1.54 -16.80 -3.41
N ALA A 40 0.69 -17.48 -4.17
CA ALA A 40 -0.50 -18.13 -3.62
C ALA A 40 -0.11 -19.20 -2.59
N ASP A 41 0.90 -20.03 -2.90
CA ASP A 41 1.46 -21.04 -2.00
C ASP A 41 1.99 -20.41 -0.70
N ARG A 42 2.84 -19.38 -0.80
CA ARG A 42 3.36 -18.63 0.37
C ARG A 42 2.29 -17.94 1.21
N LEU A 43 1.16 -17.58 0.61
CA LEU A 43 0.01 -16.99 1.30
C LEU A 43 -0.99 -18.05 1.80
N GLY A 44 -0.68 -19.34 1.64
CA GLY A 44 -1.56 -20.45 2.01
C GLY A 44 -2.88 -20.45 1.24
N MET A 45 -2.83 -20.12 -0.04
CA MET A 45 -4.01 -20.00 -0.90
C MET A 45 -3.97 -21.03 -2.03
N GLY A 46 -5.02 -21.84 -2.15
CA GLY A 46 -5.22 -22.75 -3.27
C GLY A 46 -5.69 -22.09 -4.57
N ALA A 47 -5.65 -20.77 -4.67
CA ALA A 47 -6.25 -19.99 -5.76
C ALA A 47 -5.28 -18.96 -6.38
N PRO A 48 -4.34 -19.37 -7.25
CA PRO A 48 -3.40 -18.45 -7.91
C PRO A 48 -4.07 -17.40 -8.80
N ASN A 49 -5.27 -17.67 -9.31
CA ASN A 49 -6.07 -16.70 -10.07
C ASN A 49 -6.46 -15.48 -9.22
N MET A 50 -6.68 -15.63 -7.90
CA MET A 50 -6.96 -14.50 -7.01
C MET A 50 -5.81 -13.50 -6.97
N ILE A 51 -4.56 -13.98 -7.01
CA ILE A 51 -3.37 -13.11 -7.08
C ILE A 51 -3.43 -12.22 -8.32
N SER A 52 -3.74 -12.81 -9.47
CA SER A 52 -3.91 -12.05 -10.72
C SER A 52 -5.02 -11.01 -10.60
N MET A 53 -6.12 -11.34 -9.94
CA MET A 53 -7.25 -10.43 -9.74
C MET A 53 -6.91 -9.27 -8.79
N TRP A 54 -6.03 -9.48 -7.81
CA TRP A 54 -5.51 -8.41 -6.95
C TRP A 54 -4.54 -7.49 -7.71
N ARG A 55 -3.59 -8.08 -8.45
CA ARG A 55 -2.60 -7.35 -9.27
C ARG A 55 -3.24 -6.53 -10.40
N THR A 56 -4.42 -6.91 -10.86
CA THR A 56 -5.19 -6.17 -11.88
C THR A 56 -6.27 -5.27 -11.28
N GLY A 57 -6.47 -5.31 -9.95
CA GLY A 57 -7.48 -4.49 -9.29
C GLY A 57 -8.92 -4.92 -9.57
N GLN A 58 -9.15 -6.12 -10.13
CA GLN A 58 -10.48 -6.67 -10.33
C GLN A 58 -11.19 -6.95 -9.00
N THR A 59 -10.47 -7.53 -8.03
CA THR A 59 -11.00 -7.85 -6.69
C THR A 59 -10.11 -7.22 -5.62
N PRO A 60 -10.67 -6.73 -4.50
CA PRO A 60 -9.85 -6.13 -3.47
C PRO A 60 -9.11 -7.24 -2.71
N VAL A 61 -7.95 -6.92 -2.17
CA VAL A 61 -7.28 -7.80 -1.22
C VAL A 61 -8.15 -7.89 0.04
N PRO A 62 -8.43 -9.08 0.61
CA PRO A 62 -9.10 -9.17 1.89
C PRO A 62 -8.30 -8.47 2.99
N LEU A 63 -8.94 -7.65 3.83
CA LEU A 63 -8.26 -6.86 4.87
C LEU A 63 -7.34 -7.71 5.76
N ALA A 64 -7.80 -8.90 6.15
CA ALA A 64 -7.06 -9.85 6.97
C ALA A 64 -5.77 -10.39 6.31
N ARG A 65 -5.63 -10.28 4.98
CA ARG A 65 -4.46 -10.77 4.24
C ARG A 65 -3.39 -9.71 4.01
N ILE A 66 -3.69 -8.44 4.29
CA ILE A 66 -2.73 -7.34 4.10
C ILE A 66 -1.43 -7.57 4.88
N PRO A 67 -1.42 -8.01 6.16
CA PRO A 67 -0.17 -8.26 6.87
C PRO A 67 0.70 -9.33 6.21
N SER A 68 0.13 -10.47 5.85
CA SER A 68 0.86 -11.56 5.17
C SER A 68 1.36 -11.13 3.79
N LEU A 69 0.57 -10.32 3.08
CA LEU A 69 0.95 -9.76 1.80
C LEU A 69 2.12 -8.77 1.94
N ALA A 70 2.11 -7.92 2.96
CA ALA A 70 3.19 -6.98 3.25
C ALA A 70 4.51 -7.71 3.54
N VAL A 71 4.45 -8.79 4.33
CA VAL A 71 5.61 -9.67 4.60
C VAL A 71 6.13 -10.31 3.32
N LEU A 72 5.23 -10.86 2.48
CA LEU A 72 5.62 -11.47 1.21
C LEU A 72 6.33 -10.48 0.28
N LEU A 73 5.85 -9.24 0.23
CA LEU A 73 6.37 -8.20 -0.65
C LEU A 73 7.53 -7.40 -0.05
N GLY A 74 7.84 -7.62 1.23
CA GLY A 74 8.85 -6.88 1.98
C GLY A 74 8.57 -5.37 1.96
N VAL A 75 7.33 -4.98 2.25
CA VAL A 75 6.88 -3.58 2.32
C VAL A 75 6.18 -3.31 3.64
N ASP A 76 6.06 -2.04 4.01
CA ASP A 76 5.28 -1.65 5.18
C ASP A 76 3.78 -1.92 4.94
N PRO A 77 3.08 -2.65 5.83
CA PRO A 77 1.65 -2.90 5.66
C PRO A 77 0.82 -1.60 5.64
N THR A 78 1.29 -0.52 6.25
CA THR A 78 0.63 0.79 6.26
C THR A 78 0.48 1.37 4.85
N GLU A 79 1.49 1.18 4.00
CA GLU A 79 1.42 1.60 2.59
C GLU A 79 0.29 0.88 1.86
N ILE A 80 0.18 -0.44 2.07
CA ILE A 80 -0.90 -1.24 1.50
C ILE A 80 -2.26 -0.81 2.07
N TYR A 81 -2.38 -0.57 3.37
CA TYR A 81 -3.63 -0.12 3.99
C TYR A 81 -4.13 1.22 3.44
N ARG A 82 -3.22 2.20 3.24
CA ARG A 82 -3.58 3.51 2.65
C ARG A 82 -4.16 3.36 1.25
N LEU A 83 -3.48 2.59 0.39
CA LEU A 83 -3.91 2.35 -0.99
C LEU A 83 -5.18 1.48 -1.05
N TRP A 84 -5.31 0.53 -0.13
CA TRP A 84 -6.48 -0.31 0.01
C TRP A 84 -7.71 0.50 0.40
N LEU A 85 -7.60 1.42 1.36
CA LEU A 85 -8.72 2.25 1.79
C LEU A 85 -9.18 3.20 0.66
N ALA A 86 -8.23 3.77 -0.09
CA ALA A 86 -8.54 4.53 -1.31
C ALA A 86 -9.31 3.68 -2.33
N GLN A 87 -8.84 2.46 -2.57
CA GLN A 87 -9.50 1.51 -3.46
C GLN A 87 -10.91 1.14 -2.96
N GLN A 88 -11.14 0.99 -1.65
CA GLN A 88 -12.48 0.73 -1.12
C GLN A 88 -13.42 1.90 -1.37
N ARG A 89 -12.98 3.15 -1.18
CA ARG A 89 -13.76 4.35 -1.51
C ARG A 89 -14.14 4.43 -2.99
N ASP A 90 -13.26 3.98 -3.87
CA ASP A 90 -13.56 3.92 -5.31
C ASP A 90 -14.59 2.84 -5.65
N ARG A 91 -14.58 1.75 -4.89
CA ARG A 91 -15.52 0.63 -5.06
C ARG A 91 -16.87 0.88 -4.40
N ASP A 92 -16.89 1.60 -3.29
CA ASP A 92 -18.02 1.85 -2.43
C ASP A 92 -18.04 3.33 -1.99
N LYS A 93 -19.06 4.06 -2.43
CA LYS A 93 -19.25 5.48 -2.15
C LYS A 93 -19.87 5.75 -0.78
N GLU A 94 -20.17 4.72 0.01
CA GLU A 94 -20.57 4.87 1.42
C GLU A 94 -19.36 5.11 2.34
N VAL A 95 -18.15 4.72 1.93
CA VAL A 95 -16.91 4.98 2.71
C VAL A 95 -16.66 6.50 2.75
N PRO A 96 -16.66 7.20 3.89
CA PRO A 96 -16.55 8.66 3.89
C PRO A 96 -15.21 9.18 3.33
N ALA A 97 -15.25 10.20 2.46
CA ALA A 97 -14.04 10.77 1.86
C ALA A 97 -13.09 11.36 2.92
N ASP A 98 -13.65 12.09 3.88
CA ASP A 98 -12.89 12.72 4.97
C ASP A 98 -12.19 11.68 5.85
N PHE A 99 -12.78 10.49 6.00
CA PHE A 99 -12.15 9.38 6.72
C PHE A 99 -10.94 8.85 5.96
N VAL A 100 -11.05 8.67 4.64
CA VAL A 100 -9.92 8.25 3.78
C VAL A 100 -8.80 9.28 3.86
N GLU A 101 -9.12 10.57 3.74
CA GLU A 101 -8.16 11.68 3.80
C GLU A 101 -7.49 11.76 5.17
N LEU A 102 -8.26 11.64 6.26
CA LEU A 102 -7.74 11.61 7.63
C LEU A 102 -6.72 10.47 7.80
N ILE A 103 -7.09 9.26 7.40
CA ILE A 103 -6.21 8.09 7.51
C ILE A 103 -4.96 8.26 6.64
N GLN A 104 -5.09 8.71 5.40
CA GLN A 104 -3.95 8.94 4.51
C GLN A 104 -2.97 9.98 5.09
N ARG A 105 -3.48 11.04 5.72
CA ARG A 105 -2.66 12.10 6.33
C ARG A 105 -2.05 11.72 7.68
N ARG A 106 -2.68 10.84 8.44
CA ARG A 106 -2.32 10.55 9.85
C ARG A 106 -1.63 9.20 10.05
N THR A 107 -1.74 8.29 9.10
CA THR A 107 -0.95 7.05 9.13
C THR A 107 0.52 7.39 8.94
N VAL A 108 1.41 6.63 9.55
CA VAL A 108 2.86 6.80 9.48
C VAL A 108 3.49 5.42 9.22
N SER A 109 4.56 5.37 8.44
CA SER A 109 5.36 4.16 8.25
C SER A 109 6.03 3.73 9.56
N ALA A 110 6.56 2.51 9.63
CA ALA A 110 7.27 2.00 10.80
C ALA A 110 8.46 2.87 11.20
N ASN A 111 9.16 3.45 10.22
CA ASN A 111 10.28 4.35 10.49
C ASN A 111 9.80 5.71 11.04
N GLU A 112 8.76 6.29 10.45
CA GLU A 112 8.14 7.52 10.97
C GLU A 112 7.51 7.29 12.35
N ALA A 113 6.95 6.10 12.58
CA ALA A 113 6.37 5.71 13.87
C ALA A 113 7.42 5.76 14.99
N ARG A 114 8.69 5.43 14.71
CA ARG A 114 9.77 5.59 15.71
C ARG A 114 9.95 7.04 16.15
N VAL A 115 9.82 7.98 15.22
CA VAL A 115 9.88 9.43 15.53
C VAL A 115 8.65 9.86 16.33
N VAL A 116 7.46 9.39 15.93
CA VAL A 116 6.21 9.65 16.66
C VAL A 116 6.26 9.05 18.07
N ASP A 117 6.82 7.86 18.25
CA ASP A 117 6.95 7.21 19.56
C ASP A 117 7.96 7.93 20.45
N ALA A 118 9.07 8.41 19.89
CA ALA A 118 10.00 9.28 20.61
C ALA A 118 9.31 10.59 21.05
N LEU A 119 8.48 11.17 20.19
CA LEU A 119 7.68 12.34 20.52
C LEU A 119 6.69 12.05 21.64
N ARG A 120 5.92 10.95 21.53
CA ARG A 120 4.97 10.51 22.57
C ARG A 120 5.66 10.25 23.90
N LEU A 121 6.85 9.66 23.87
CA LEU A 121 7.65 9.44 25.07
C LEU A 121 8.04 10.79 25.71
N ALA A 122 8.54 11.73 24.90
CA ALA A 122 8.92 13.07 25.36
C ALA A 122 7.73 13.87 25.91
N THR A 123 6.55 13.73 25.30
CA THR A 123 5.32 14.42 25.72
C THR A 123 4.52 13.65 26.77
N LYS A 124 4.96 12.46 27.18
CA LYS A 124 4.21 11.54 28.05
C LYS A 124 2.79 11.25 27.52
N ASN A 125 2.67 11.07 26.20
CA ASN A 125 1.42 10.90 25.47
C ASN A 125 0.44 12.10 25.57
N ALA A 126 0.91 13.27 26.00
CA ALA A 126 0.13 14.50 25.90
C ALA A 126 -0.01 14.91 24.42
N ASN A 127 -1.02 15.76 24.15
CA ASN A 127 -1.23 16.40 22.85
C ASN A 127 -0.81 17.89 22.94
N PRO A 128 0.49 18.19 22.95
CA PRO A 128 0.95 19.58 23.01
C PRO A 128 0.70 20.29 21.68
N ASP A 129 0.43 21.59 21.76
CA ASP A 129 0.45 22.46 20.59
C ASP A 129 1.91 22.85 20.30
N PHE A 130 2.40 22.50 19.10
CA PHE A 130 3.78 22.79 18.71
C PHE A 130 3.85 24.13 18.01
N SER A 131 4.71 25.02 18.52
CA SER A 131 5.00 26.29 17.84
C SER A 131 5.67 26.05 16.49
N SER A 132 5.46 26.97 15.54
CA SER A 132 6.10 26.92 14.21
C SER A 132 7.63 26.82 14.30
N GLU A 133 8.24 27.46 15.31
CA GLU A 133 9.68 27.39 15.59
C GLU A 133 10.13 25.97 15.98
N SER A 134 9.37 25.29 16.84
CA SER A 134 9.68 23.92 17.25
C SER A 134 9.63 22.94 16.08
N ILE A 135 8.65 23.13 15.19
CA ILE A 135 8.52 22.34 13.96
C ILE A 135 9.70 22.63 13.00
N ALA A 136 10.09 23.88 12.83
CA ALA A 136 11.23 24.25 11.98
C ALA A 136 12.54 23.60 12.46
N ASN A 137 12.80 23.62 13.77
CA ASN A 137 13.98 22.99 14.37
C ASN A 137 14.02 21.47 14.14
N LEU A 138 12.87 20.80 14.23
CA LEU A 138 12.77 19.36 13.94
C LEU A 138 13.11 19.07 12.47
N VAL A 139 12.56 19.87 11.53
CA VAL A 139 12.86 19.74 10.10
C VAL A 139 14.34 19.90 9.83
N SER A 140 14.99 20.95 10.38
CA SER A 140 16.43 21.17 10.22
C SER A 140 17.27 20.00 10.77
N THR A 141 16.86 19.39 11.87
CA THR A 141 17.55 18.23 12.46
C THR A 141 17.49 17.02 11.53
N LEU A 142 16.32 16.75 10.95
CA LEU A 142 16.11 15.61 10.02
C LEU A 142 16.81 15.81 8.67
N GLN A 143 17.00 17.06 8.22
CA GLN A 143 17.74 17.38 7.00
C GLN A 143 19.27 17.30 7.15
N GLY A 144 19.77 17.42 8.38
CA GLY A 144 21.20 17.35 8.68
C GLY A 144 21.72 15.94 9.03
N SER A 145 20.86 14.92 8.96
CA SER A 145 21.14 13.51 9.29
C SER A 145 21.24 12.66 8.03
#